data_AF-A0A4Q5RDJ2-F1
#
_entry.id   AF-A0A4Q5RDJ2-F1
#
_cell.length_a   1.000
_cell.length_b   1.000
_cell.length_c   1.000
_cell.angle_alpha   90.00
_cell.angle_beta   90.00
_cell.angle_gamma   90.00
#
_symmetry.space_group_name_H-M   'P 1'
#
loop_
_entity.id
_entity.type
_entity.pdbx_description
1 polymer ?
#
loop_
_entity_poly.entity_id
_entity_poly.type
_entity_poly.pdbx_seq_one_letter_code
_entity_poly.pdbx_strand_id
1 'polypeptide(L)' 'YLDIAKLLNNPKSVRAVGAANGQNPLAIVWPCHRVVGADGSLTGYAGGLVRKQWLLAFEQPVRQGSLF' A
#
# COMPACT_ATOMS: atom_id res chain seq x y z
N TYR A 1 5.41 5.34 2.81
CA TYR A 1 4.79 6.32 3.75
C TYR A 1 5.42 7.71 3.70
N LEU A 2 6.75 7.81 3.72
CA LEU A 2 7.46 9.09 3.67
C LEU A 2 7.17 9.89 2.39
N ASP A 3 6.97 9.23 1.26
CA ASP A 3 6.65 9.90 -0.02
C ASP A 3 5.27 10.57 0.01
N ILE A 4 4.29 9.95 0.66
CA ILE A 4 2.97 10.54 0.87
C ILE A 4 3.08 11.74 1.82
N ALA A 5 3.88 11.63 2.88
CA ALA A 5 4.13 12.76 3.79
C ALA A 5 4.85 13.93 3.09
N LYS A 6 5.77 13.64 2.16
CA LYS A 6 6.42 14.64 1.29
C LYS A 6 5.44 15.29 0.31
N LEU A 7 4.54 14.52 -0.30
CA LEU A 7 3.46 15.05 -1.16
C LEU A 7 2.56 16.03 -0.39
N LEU A 8 2.35 15.78 0.90
CA LEU A 8 1.61 16.65 1.81
C LEU A 8 2.44 17.82 2.38
N ASN A 9 3.66 18.06 1.88
CA ASN A 9 4.61 19.06 2.38
C ASN A 9 4.89 18.98 3.90
N ASN A 10 4.65 17.81 4.51
CA ASN A 10 4.87 17.61 5.93
C ASN A 10 5.63 16.29 6.16
N PRO A 11 6.96 16.26 5.95
CA PRO A 11 7.75 15.04 6.09
C PRO A 11 7.79 14.48 7.52
N LYS A 12 7.35 15.22 8.54
CA LYS A 12 7.26 14.74 9.92
C LYS A 12 5.97 13.94 10.19
N SER A 13 4.98 14.01 9.30
CA SER A 13 3.66 13.37 9.49
C SER A 13 3.60 11.89 9.09
N VAL A 14 4.75 11.23 8.85
CA VAL A 14 4.83 9.82 8.40
C VAL A 14 4.00 8.87 9.27
N ARG A 15 4.04 9.04 10.60
CA ARG A 15 3.27 8.22 11.53
C ARG A 15 1.76 8.47 11.42
N ALA A 16 1.35 9.72 11.23
CA ALA A 16 -0.05 10.09 11.05
C ALA A 16 -0.61 9.52 9.74
N VAL A 17 0.17 9.58 8.66
CA VAL A 17 -0.17 8.92 7.38
C VAL A 17 -0.29 7.41 7.56
N GLY A 18 0.61 6.79 8.35
CA GLY A 18 0.53 5.38 8.74
C GLY A 18 -0.77 5.03 9.44
N ALA A 19 -1.15 5.81 10.46
CA ALA A 19 -2.39 5.61 11.20
C ALA A 19 -3.62 5.81 10.31
N ALA A 20 -3.64 6.86 9.48
CA ALA A 20 -4.74 7.11 8.55
C ALA A 20 -4.90 5.97 7.52
N ASN A 21 -3.78 5.43 7.01
CA ASN A 21 -3.81 4.29 6.08
C ASN A 21 -4.35 3.02 6.75
N GLY A 22 -4.06 2.82 8.04
CA GLY A 22 -4.58 1.69 8.83
C GLY A 22 -6.06 1.80 9.18
N GLN A 23 -6.61 3.02 9.27
CA GLN A 23 -8.02 3.28 9.56
C GLN A 23 -8.92 3.29 8.31
N ASN A 24 -8.40 2.91 7.15
CA ASN A 24 -9.16 2.91 5.90
C ASN A 24 -10.32 1.87 5.96
N PRO A 25 -11.60 2.30 5.93
CA PRO A 25 -12.74 1.40 5.98
C PRO A 25 -13.06 0.74 4.62
N LEU A 26 -12.56 1.31 3.52
CA LEU A 26 -12.81 0.83 2.15
C LEU A 26 -11.52 0.28 1.54
N ALA A 27 -11.14 -0.92 2.00
CA ALA A 27 -10.02 -1.67 1.43
C ALA A 27 -10.24 -1.92 -0.08
N ILE A 28 -9.16 -2.06 -0.85
CA ILE A 28 -9.15 -2.23 -2.32
C ILE A 28 -9.51 -0.95 -3.10
N VAL A 29 -10.69 -0.35 -2.85
CA VAL A 29 -11.13 0.87 -3.55
C VAL A 29 -10.21 2.05 -3.22
N TRP A 30 -9.92 2.25 -1.94
CA TRP A 30 -8.82 3.10 -1.51
C TRP A 30 -7.60 2.21 -1.29
N PRO A 31 -6.56 2.29 -2.15
CA PRO A 31 -5.52 1.27 -2.26
C PRO A 31 -4.48 1.36 -1.13
N CYS A 32 -4.90 1.13 0.12
CA CYS A 32 -4.02 1.12 1.30
C CYS A 32 -3.00 -0.02 1.28
N HIS A 33 -3.25 -1.08 0.48
CA HIS A 33 -2.32 -2.18 0.24
C HIS A 33 -1.11 -1.77 -0.62
N ARG A 34 -1.20 -0.69 -1.43
CA ARG A 34 -0.08 -0.20 -2.27
C ARG A 34 1.00 0.54 -1.49
N VAL A 35 0.70 0.96 -0.25
CA VAL A 35 1.67 1.69 0.57
C VAL A 35 2.54 0.70 1.36
N VAL A 36 3.84 0.70 1.08
CA VAL A 36 4.84 -0.16 1.74
C VAL A 36 5.83 0.65 2.58
N GLY A 37 6.51 -0.04 3.51
CA GLY A 37 7.62 0.54 4.26
C GLY A 37 8.80 0.87 3.35
N ALA A 38 9.67 1.79 3.78
CA ALA A 38 10.88 2.15 3.01
C ALA A 38 11.80 0.93 2.80
N ASP A 39 11.82 -0.01 3.75
CA ASP A 39 12.60 -1.24 3.69
C ASP A 39 11.89 -2.37 2.91
N GLY A 40 10.78 -2.07 2.22
CA GLY A 40 9.96 -3.06 1.53
C GLY A 40 9.08 -3.92 2.45
N SER A 41 9.09 -3.67 3.77
CA SER A 41 8.28 -4.43 4.73
C SER A 41 6.78 -4.17 4.54
N LEU A 42 6.02 -5.28 4.48
CA LEU A 42 4.57 -5.25 4.46
C LEU A 42 4.06 -5.14 5.89
N THR A 43 3.59 -3.95 6.26
CA THR A 43 3.02 -3.68 7.58
C THR A 43 1.64 -3.05 7.46
N GLY A 44 0.85 -3.19 8.54
CA GLY A 44 -0.39 -2.44 8.78
C GLY A 44 -1.43 -2.59 7.66
N TYR A 45 -2.17 -3.70 7.66
CA TYR A 45 -3.33 -3.89 6.79
C TYR A 45 -4.50 -4.45 7.57
N ALA A 46 -5.64 -3.74 7.57
CA ALA A 46 -6.85 -4.14 8.28
C ALA A 46 -7.34 -5.54 7.84
N GLY A 47 -7.14 -5.88 6.56
CA GLY A 47 -7.47 -7.19 6.01
C GLY A 47 -6.41 -8.28 6.22
N GLY A 48 -5.37 -8.06 7.02
CA GLY A 48 -4.27 -9.01 7.23
C GLY A 48 -3.18 -9.01 6.14
N LEU A 49 -1.94 -9.23 6.55
CA LEU A 49 -0.76 -9.09 5.67
C LEU A 49 -0.80 -10.01 4.45
N VAL A 50 -1.36 -11.22 4.59
CA VAL A 50 -1.51 -12.18 3.49
C VAL A 50 -2.34 -11.61 2.34
N ARG A 51 -3.47 -10.93 2.65
CA ARG A 51 -4.32 -10.31 1.62
C ARG A 51 -3.61 -9.15 0.94
N LYS A 52 -2.85 -8.35 1.69
CA LYS A 52 -2.05 -7.26 1.13
C LYS A 52 -1.00 -7.79 0.15
N GLN A 53 -0.31 -8.86 0.51
CA GLN A 53 0.69 -9.49 -0.37
C GLN A 53 0.05 -10.09 -1.62
N TRP A 54 -1.10 -10.76 -1.46
CA TRP A 54 -1.86 -11.32 -2.59
C TRP A 54 -2.35 -10.22 -3.54
N LEU A 55 -2.91 -9.12 -3.01
CA LEU A 55 -3.37 -7.98 -3.83
C LEU A 55 -2.21 -7.32 -4.59
N LEU A 56 -1.07 -7.12 -3.93
CA LEU A 56 0.13 -6.60 -4.60
C LEU A 56 0.61 -7.53 -5.71
N ALA A 57 0.60 -8.84 -5.48
CA ALA A 57 0.96 -9.83 -6.51
C ALA A 57 -0.08 -9.90 -7.64
N PHE A 58 -1.36 -9.73 -7.32
CA PHE A 58 -2.46 -9.72 -8.29
C PHE A 58 -2.44 -8.46 -9.17
N GLU A 59 -2.04 -7.31 -8.60
CA GLU A 59 -1.85 -6.06 -9.33
C GLU A 59 -0.54 -6.00 -10.13
N GLN A 60 0.44 -6.87 -9.84
CA GLN A 60 1.59 -6.99 -10.73
C GLN A 60 1.08 -7.40 -12.11
N PRO A 61 1.52 -6.73 -13.18
CA PRO A 61 1.07 -7.05 -14.52
C PRO A 61 1.43 -8.51 -14.77
N VAL A 62 0.40 -9.36 -14.87
CA VAL A 62 0.55 -10.65 -15.53
C VAL A 62 1.12 -10.29 -16.89
N ARG A 63 2.38 -10.66 -17.16
CA ARG A 63 2.93 -10.57 -18.52
C ARG A 63 1.97 -11.38 -19.36
N GLN A 64 1.09 -10.71 -20.09
CA GLN A 64 0.26 -11.35 -21.06
C GLN A 64 1.24 -11.91 -22.09
N GLY A 65 1.48 -13.22 -22.01
CA GLY A 65 2.27 -13.93 -23.01
C GLY A 65 1.65 -13.60 -24.37
N SER A 66 2.50 -13.29 -25.35
CA SER A 66 2.05 -13.03 -26.71
C SER A 66 1.13 -14.18 -27.14
N LEU A 67 -0.13 -13.84 -27.42
CA LEU A 67 -1.04 -14.77 -28.08
C LEU A 67 -0.61 -14.81 -29.55
N PHE A 68 0.27 -15.77 -29.82
CA PHE A 68 0.84 -16.12 -31.12
C PHE A 68 1.85 -15.11 -31.68
#